data_AF-A0A6J4U0T3-F1
#
_entry.id   AF-A0A6J4U0T3-F1
#
_cell.length_a   1.000
_cell.length_b   1.000
_cell.length_c   1.000
_cell.angle_alpha   90.00
_cell.angle_beta   90.00
_cell.angle_gamma   90.00
#
_symmetry.space_group_name_H-M   'P 1'
#
loop_
_entity.id
_entity.type
_entity.pdbx_description
1 polymer ?
#
loop_
_entity_poly.entity_id
_entity_poly.type
_entity_poly.pdbx_seq_one_letter_code
_entity_poly.pdbx_strand_id
1 'polypeptide(L)'
;MDSPRAPRSLPDRPDRPDRPEANRASLPNSAVGPGGAARRDAGALGARLAAIAVVAALVWSLVPLGGTGRAQDDADDNPLVGEYAATFTDEEIPLGLIGGPSLTGDWVIVFGTGGAYEVRRQDLGTVVTGSYAVDGQTVEVTDEGGVLSCANPQPNGLPAETGIYTFQITGGRLTLRAVEDGCATRAFLFTTRALAPFVACATVPLALSAEPAVPNAEGEGSAALDEIEEEVGPGAGGETAQDETPAADEDDDSPAASPVASPAAGTPGAGEAGSATPAPAAAIGTDEDPEAAIDDLLSQLTACWATGDPARILPLFSPQLLDELTGGGSVSLREVADQLLAIQTVPITWERAGDIELTNDEESEAEAIVALRIGAEETFETLEFVLTDDGWRFVTFLAPA
;
A
#
# COMPACT_ATOMS: atom_id res chain seq x y z
N MET A 1 -27.14 -57.31 -12.42
CA MET A 1 -27.72 -57.49 -11.09
C MET A 1 -26.58 -57.37 -10.09
N ASP A 2 -26.18 -56.13 -9.83
CA ASP A 2 -25.10 -55.81 -8.89
C ASP A 2 -25.70 -55.51 -7.52
N SER A 3 -25.20 -56.21 -6.50
CA SER A 3 -25.59 -56.01 -5.11
C SER A 3 -24.90 -54.78 -4.53
N PRO A 4 -25.59 -53.93 -3.74
CA PRO A 4 -24.98 -52.78 -3.11
C PRO A 4 -24.13 -53.20 -1.89
N ARG A 5 -22.89 -52.70 -1.84
CA ARG A 5 -22.00 -52.79 -0.68
C ARG A 5 -22.55 -51.96 0.48
N ALA A 6 -22.60 -52.56 1.66
CA ALA A 6 -22.96 -51.92 2.92
C ALA A 6 -21.93 -50.84 3.35
N PRO A 7 -22.37 -49.78 4.05
CA PRO A 7 -21.48 -48.73 4.54
C PRO A 7 -20.66 -49.21 5.75
N ARG A 8 -19.37 -48.83 5.75
CA ARG A 8 -18.44 -49.03 6.86
C ARG A 8 -18.75 -48.08 8.01
N SER A 9 -18.88 -48.63 9.21
CA SER A 9 -19.00 -47.89 10.47
C SER A 9 -17.71 -47.09 10.76
N LEU A 10 -17.87 -45.81 11.10
CA LEU A 10 -16.82 -44.95 11.64
C LEU A 10 -16.45 -45.38 13.07
N PRO A 11 -15.15 -45.35 13.45
CA PRO A 11 -14.73 -45.63 14.82
C PRO A 11 -15.03 -44.47 15.77
N ASP A 12 -15.31 -44.86 17.02
CA ASP A 12 -15.57 -44.02 18.19
C ASP A 12 -14.53 -42.92 18.39
N ARG A 13 -15.03 -41.72 18.71
CA ARG A 13 -14.25 -40.54 19.08
C ARG A 13 -13.97 -40.60 20.58
N PRO A 14 -12.70 -40.57 21.05
CA PRO A 14 -12.41 -40.63 22.47
C PRO A 14 -12.77 -39.32 23.19
N ASP A 15 -13.19 -39.51 24.44
CA ASP A 15 -13.62 -38.51 25.42
C ASP A 15 -12.67 -37.32 25.56
N ARG A 16 -13.28 -36.13 25.62
CA ARG A 16 -12.65 -34.85 25.87
C ARG A 16 -12.50 -34.68 27.39
N PRO A 17 -11.29 -34.51 27.94
CA PRO A 17 -11.12 -34.30 29.37
C PRO A 17 -11.60 -32.91 29.79
N ASP A 18 -12.22 -32.88 30.97
CA ASP A 18 -12.78 -31.72 31.66
C ASP A 18 -11.76 -30.59 31.84
N ARG A 19 -12.22 -29.37 31.55
CA ARG A 19 -11.50 -28.12 31.73
C ARG A 19 -11.69 -27.64 33.17
N PRO A 20 -10.63 -27.40 33.96
CA PRO A 20 -10.79 -26.93 35.33
C PRO A 20 -11.21 -25.45 35.36
N GLU A 21 -12.20 -25.17 36.22
CA GLU A 21 -12.67 -23.83 36.56
C GLU A 21 -11.55 -22.99 37.18
N ALA A 22 -11.21 -21.89 36.52
CA ALA A 22 -10.32 -20.87 37.07
C ALA A 22 -11.13 -19.85 37.88
N ASN A 23 -10.79 -19.81 39.17
CA ASN A 23 -11.21 -18.93 40.24
C ASN A 23 -11.52 -17.47 39.86
N ARG A 24 -12.74 -17.04 40.20
CA ARG A 24 -13.10 -15.62 40.42
C ARG A 24 -12.42 -15.12 41.70
N ALA A 25 -11.40 -14.27 41.56
CA ALA A 25 -10.92 -13.45 42.65
C ALA A 25 -11.90 -12.29 42.91
N SER A 26 -12.29 -12.17 44.18
CA SER A 26 -13.19 -11.16 44.72
C SER A 26 -12.47 -9.80 44.84
N LEU A 27 -13.08 -8.73 44.34
CA LEU A 27 -12.71 -7.36 44.69
C LEU A 27 -13.45 -6.96 45.99
N PRO A 28 -12.77 -6.37 46.99
CA PRO A 28 -13.42 -5.88 48.18
C PRO A 28 -14.13 -4.55 47.91
N ASN A 29 -15.42 -4.53 48.26
CA ASN A 29 -16.20 -3.34 48.58
C ASN A 29 -15.45 -2.45 49.57
N SER A 30 -15.35 -1.16 49.25
CA SER A 30 -15.19 -0.11 50.26
C SER A 30 -16.24 0.96 49.99
N ALA A 31 -17.21 0.98 50.89
CA ALA A 31 -18.24 2.00 50.99
C ALA A 31 -17.87 3.00 52.10
N VAL A 32 -18.57 4.13 52.06
CA VAL A 32 -18.92 5.05 53.16
C VAL A 32 -18.09 6.32 53.31
N GLY A 33 -18.76 7.45 53.07
CA GLY A 33 -18.39 8.78 53.55
C GLY A 33 -19.35 9.88 53.02
N PRO A 34 -20.31 10.40 53.82
CA PRO A 34 -21.41 11.27 53.36
C PRO A 34 -21.20 12.77 53.67
N GLY A 35 -21.91 13.62 52.93
CA GLY A 35 -22.16 15.03 53.24
C GLY A 35 -22.07 15.89 51.98
N GLY A 36 -22.98 16.81 51.65
CA GLY A 36 -24.12 17.35 52.34
C GLY A 36 -24.89 18.27 51.37
N ALA A 37 -26.08 18.66 51.80
CA ALA A 37 -27.13 19.34 51.06
C ALA A 37 -26.81 20.74 50.50
N ALA A 38 -27.45 21.06 49.36
CA ALA A 38 -28.11 22.35 49.07
C ALA A 38 -28.92 22.19 47.76
N ARG A 39 -30.23 21.91 47.77
CA ARG A 39 -31.37 22.88 47.73
C ARG A 39 -31.10 24.18 46.94
N ARG A 40 -31.81 24.33 45.81
CA ARG A 40 -32.61 25.50 45.34
C ARG A 40 -33.28 25.09 44.00
N ASP A 41 -34.60 24.88 44.02
CA ASP A 41 -35.65 25.78 43.48
C ASP A 41 -35.68 25.75 41.94
N ALA A 42 -36.61 25.08 41.24
CA ALA A 42 -38.06 25.29 41.12
C ALA A 42 -38.45 26.67 40.54
N GLY A 43 -38.93 26.66 39.28
CA GLY A 43 -39.63 27.76 38.61
C GLY A 43 -39.44 27.67 37.09
N ALA A 44 -40.36 27.14 36.29
CA ALA A 44 -41.73 27.56 35.98
C ALA A 44 -41.81 28.12 34.53
N LEU A 45 -42.64 27.45 33.72
CA LEU A 45 -43.62 28.01 32.77
C LEU A 45 -43.19 29.11 31.78
N GLY A 46 -43.35 28.81 30.49
CA GLY A 46 -43.42 29.84 29.44
C GLY A 46 -43.71 29.28 28.05
N ALA A 47 -44.96 28.93 27.77
CA ALA A 47 -45.46 28.64 26.43
C ALA A 47 -45.97 29.92 25.72
N ARG A 48 -46.13 29.84 24.38
CA ARG A 48 -46.80 30.74 23.40
C ARG A 48 -45.81 31.72 22.70
N LEU A 49 -45.74 31.95 21.38
CA LEU A 49 -46.65 32.02 20.21
C LEU A 49 -45.85 31.64 18.93
N ALA A 50 -46.31 30.82 17.98
CA ALA A 50 -47.23 31.09 16.85
C ALA A 50 -46.77 32.12 15.77
N ALA A 51 -46.32 31.58 14.63
CA ALA A 51 -46.69 31.89 13.22
C ALA A 51 -46.53 33.31 12.59
N ILE A 52 -45.65 33.42 11.57
CA ILE A 52 -45.75 34.27 10.35
C ILE A 52 -45.05 33.51 9.19
N ALA A 53 -45.76 32.73 8.35
CA ALA A 53 -46.19 33.03 6.96
C ALA A 53 -45.06 33.59 6.04
N VAL A 54 -44.37 32.78 5.21
CA VAL A 54 -44.75 32.31 3.84
C VAL A 54 -45.32 33.42 2.94
N VAL A 55 -44.51 34.38 2.46
CA VAL A 55 -44.69 35.13 1.17
C VAL A 55 -43.36 35.77 0.67
N ALA A 56 -42.23 35.04 0.64
CA ALA A 56 -41.01 35.55 -0.03
C ALA A 56 -40.22 34.43 -0.75
N ALA A 57 -40.98 33.45 -1.26
CA ALA A 57 -40.50 32.45 -2.20
C ALA A 57 -41.19 32.69 -3.55
N LEU A 58 -40.75 33.70 -4.29
CA LEU A 58 -40.90 33.84 -5.74
C LEU A 58 -40.31 35.20 -6.12
N VAL A 59 -39.38 35.20 -7.09
CA VAL A 59 -38.58 36.35 -7.56
C VAL A 59 -37.28 36.58 -6.77
N TRP A 60 -36.32 35.66 -6.92
CA TRP A 60 -34.89 35.96 -7.17
C TRP A 60 -34.19 34.69 -7.66
N SER A 61 -34.73 34.13 -8.73
CA SER A 61 -33.99 33.29 -9.66
C SER A 61 -33.01 34.16 -10.46
N LEU A 62 -31.79 33.63 -10.67
CA LEU A 62 -30.76 34.04 -11.64
C LEU A 62 -29.66 35.01 -11.18
N VAL A 63 -28.71 34.49 -10.40
CA VAL A 63 -27.26 34.57 -10.73
C VAL A 63 -26.59 33.29 -10.21
N PRO A 64 -25.96 32.44 -11.04
CA PRO A 64 -24.96 31.51 -10.54
C PRO A 64 -23.74 32.34 -10.14
N LEU A 65 -23.66 32.71 -8.87
CA LEU A 65 -22.40 33.18 -8.30
C LEU A 65 -21.48 31.97 -8.33
N GLY A 66 -20.57 31.97 -9.30
CA GLY A 66 -19.46 31.04 -9.36
C GLY A 66 -18.82 30.95 -7.97
N GLY A 67 -18.57 29.71 -7.55
CA GLY A 67 -17.84 29.41 -6.33
C GLY A 67 -16.61 30.29 -6.29
N THR A 68 -16.65 31.26 -5.37
CA THR A 68 -15.44 31.96 -4.97
C THR A 68 -14.60 30.88 -4.32
N GLY A 69 -13.54 30.46 -5.01
CA GLY A 69 -12.48 29.69 -4.39
C GLY A 69 -12.10 30.44 -3.13
N ARG A 70 -12.45 29.87 -1.97
CA ARG A 70 -11.86 30.30 -0.72
C ARG A 70 -10.39 29.98 -0.87
N ALA A 71 -9.60 31.01 -1.15
CA ALA A 71 -8.17 30.95 -1.01
C ALA A 71 -7.92 30.42 0.40
N GLN A 72 -7.40 29.19 0.46
CA GLN A 72 -7.00 28.51 1.66
C GLN A 72 -5.65 29.15 2.04
N ASP A 73 -5.69 30.42 2.45
CA ASP A 73 -4.50 31.26 2.74
C ASP A 73 -3.77 30.83 4.03
N ASP A 74 -4.32 29.86 4.77
CA ASP A 74 -3.68 29.18 5.90
C ASP A 74 -3.27 27.75 5.49
N ALA A 75 -2.55 27.61 4.36
CA ALA A 75 -2.08 26.31 3.86
C ALA A 75 -1.17 25.58 4.86
N ASP A 76 -0.56 26.31 5.80
CA ASP A 76 0.29 25.76 6.86
C ASP A 76 -0.50 25.01 7.96
N ASP A 77 -1.80 25.24 8.08
CA ASP A 77 -2.64 24.66 9.16
C ASP A 77 -3.53 23.50 8.71
N ASN A 78 -3.44 23.07 7.44
CA ASN A 78 -4.23 21.93 6.98
C ASN A 78 -3.59 20.60 7.40
N PRO A 79 -4.15 19.87 8.37
CA PRO A 79 -3.53 18.68 8.92
C PRO A 79 -3.47 17.52 7.91
N LEU A 80 -4.24 17.56 6.82
CA LEU A 80 -4.21 16.52 5.80
C LEU A 80 -3.02 16.65 4.85
N VAL A 81 -2.35 17.81 4.75
CA VAL A 81 -1.26 17.97 3.79
C VAL A 81 -0.16 16.94 4.04
N GLY A 82 0.14 16.12 3.03
CA GLY A 82 1.08 15.02 3.14
C GLY A 82 0.85 13.92 2.12
N GLU A 83 1.73 12.92 2.14
CA GLU A 83 1.61 11.69 1.35
C GLU A 83 1.29 10.53 2.30
N TYR A 84 0.30 9.72 1.95
CA TYR A 84 -0.15 8.59 2.76
C TYR A 84 -0.22 7.33 1.91
N ALA A 85 0.15 6.19 2.45
CA ALA A 85 0.24 4.92 1.75
C ALA A 85 -0.63 3.83 2.35
N ALA A 86 -1.05 2.91 1.47
CA ALA A 86 -1.76 1.69 1.82
C ALA A 86 -1.51 0.61 0.76
N THR A 87 -1.33 -0.63 1.20
CA THR A 87 -1.24 -1.81 0.33
C THR A 87 -2.55 -2.57 0.39
N PHE A 88 -3.05 -3.06 -0.74
CA PHE A 88 -4.26 -3.90 -0.79
C PHE A 88 -3.96 -5.23 -1.49
N THR A 89 -4.37 -6.35 -0.88
CA THR A 89 -4.27 -7.69 -1.46
C THR A 89 -5.59 -8.12 -2.11
N ASP A 90 -5.54 -9.18 -2.92
CA ASP A 90 -6.71 -9.73 -3.62
C ASP A 90 -7.80 -10.20 -2.64
N GLU A 91 -7.40 -10.74 -1.48
CA GLU A 91 -8.30 -11.25 -0.45
C GLU A 91 -9.10 -10.15 0.25
N GLU A 92 -8.56 -8.93 0.28
CA GLU A 92 -9.19 -7.78 0.93
C GLU A 92 -10.22 -7.10 0.03
N ILE A 93 -10.17 -7.37 -1.28
CA ILE A 93 -11.01 -6.73 -2.27
C ILE A 93 -12.36 -7.47 -2.34
N PRO A 94 -13.50 -6.80 -2.10
CA PRO A 94 -14.80 -7.43 -2.13
C PRO A 94 -15.11 -8.05 -3.49
N LEU A 95 -15.55 -9.31 -3.48
CA LEU A 95 -16.05 -9.98 -4.67
C LEU A 95 -17.22 -9.19 -5.26
N GLY A 96 -17.08 -8.76 -6.51
CA GLY A 96 -18.10 -7.98 -7.23
C GLY A 96 -17.91 -6.46 -7.18
N LEU A 97 -16.84 -5.96 -6.54
CA LEU A 97 -16.44 -4.57 -6.72
C LEU A 97 -16.02 -4.34 -8.18
N ILE A 98 -16.68 -3.41 -8.87
CA ILE A 98 -16.36 -3.07 -10.26
C ILE A 98 -14.95 -2.49 -10.29
N GLY A 99 -14.07 -3.07 -11.12
CA GLY A 99 -12.65 -2.71 -11.14
C GLY A 99 -11.84 -3.28 -9.99
N GLY A 100 -12.41 -4.14 -9.13
CA GLY A 100 -11.75 -4.73 -7.96
C GLY A 100 -10.31 -5.19 -8.20
N PRO A 101 -10.02 -6.04 -9.20
CA PRO A 101 -8.64 -6.50 -9.45
C PRO A 101 -7.61 -5.40 -9.72
N SER A 102 -8.05 -4.21 -10.17
CA SER A 102 -7.17 -3.04 -10.34
C SER A 102 -6.88 -2.29 -9.04
N LEU A 103 -7.46 -2.72 -7.91
CA LEU A 103 -7.20 -2.17 -6.59
C LEU A 103 -6.06 -2.89 -5.85
N THR A 104 -5.65 -4.07 -6.31
CA THR A 104 -4.50 -4.79 -5.75
C THR A 104 -3.21 -4.04 -6.03
N GLY A 105 -2.41 -3.81 -4.99
CA GLY A 105 -1.09 -3.18 -5.06
C GLY A 105 -0.85 -2.13 -3.98
N ASP A 106 0.26 -1.40 -4.14
CA ASP A 106 0.68 -0.31 -3.25
C ASP A 106 0.20 1.04 -3.77
N TRP A 107 -0.51 1.76 -2.91
CA TRP A 107 -1.14 3.02 -3.21
C TRP A 107 -0.53 4.15 -2.40
N VAL A 108 -0.40 5.31 -3.04
CA VAL A 108 0.01 6.56 -2.40
C VAL A 108 -1.03 7.62 -2.71
N ILE A 109 -1.61 8.22 -1.67
CA ILE A 109 -2.58 9.29 -1.72
C ILE A 109 -1.90 10.56 -1.24
N VAL A 110 -1.92 11.59 -2.08
CA VAL A 110 -1.24 12.86 -1.81
C VAL A 110 -2.25 13.98 -1.70
N PHE A 111 -2.22 14.65 -0.56
CA PHE A 111 -2.94 15.88 -0.30
C PHE A 111 -1.92 17.02 -0.35
N GLY A 112 -1.85 17.70 -1.49
CA GLY A 112 -0.92 18.79 -1.72
C GLY A 112 -1.36 20.10 -1.07
N THR A 113 -0.44 21.06 -0.99
CA THR A 113 -0.76 22.45 -0.62
C THR A 113 -1.68 23.08 -1.68
N GLY A 114 -2.61 23.94 -1.25
CA GLY A 114 -3.52 24.62 -2.17
C GLY A 114 -4.67 23.77 -2.71
N GLY A 115 -4.97 22.65 -2.06
CA GLY A 115 -6.14 21.82 -2.38
C GLY A 115 -5.93 20.85 -3.56
N ALA A 116 -4.69 20.63 -4.01
CA ALA A 116 -4.39 19.63 -5.04
C ALA A 116 -4.40 18.21 -4.46
N TYR A 117 -4.99 17.26 -5.16
CA TYR A 117 -5.09 15.87 -4.75
C TYR A 117 -4.60 14.92 -5.85
N GLU A 118 -3.87 13.88 -5.46
CA GLU A 118 -3.33 12.87 -6.37
C GLU A 118 -3.43 11.48 -5.74
N VAL A 119 -3.74 10.48 -6.57
CA VAL A 119 -3.57 9.07 -6.21
C VAL A 119 -2.62 8.41 -7.18
N ARG A 120 -1.63 7.72 -6.63
CA ARG A 120 -0.64 6.95 -7.35
C ARG A 120 -0.77 5.49 -6.97
N ARG A 121 -0.49 4.63 -7.95
CA ARG A 121 -0.06 3.26 -7.69
C ARG A 121 1.43 3.17 -7.93
N GLN A 122 2.16 2.47 -7.08
CA GLN A 122 3.62 2.39 -7.19
C GLN A 122 4.10 1.82 -8.55
N ASP A 123 3.33 0.90 -9.12
CA ASP A 123 3.62 0.25 -10.41
C ASP A 123 3.09 1.01 -11.64
N LEU A 124 2.11 1.90 -11.49
CA LEU A 124 1.48 2.63 -12.60
C LEU A 124 1.75 4.14 -12.58
N GLY A 125 2.30 4.68 -11.50
CA GLY A 125 2.40 6.12 -11.27
C GLY A 125 1.04 6.75 -10.96
N THR A 126 0.85 8.00 -11.36
CA THR A 126 -0.38 8.77 -11.11
C THR A 126 -1.58 8.18 -11.87
N VAL A 127 -2.59 7.74 -11.13
CA VAL A 127 -3.81 7.10 -11.68
C VAL A 127 -5.07 7.94 -11.47
N VAL A 128 -5.05 8.88 -10.52
CA VAL A 128 -6.10 9.87 -10.28
C VAL A 128 -5.46 11.23 -9.95
N THR A 129 -6.03 12.29 -10.49
CA THR A 129 -5.74 13.68 -10.12
C THR A 129 -7.04 14.41 -9.84
N GLY A 130 -7.01 15.36 -8.92
CA GLY A 130 -8.16 16.21 -8.65
C GLY A 130 -7.89 17.27 -7.60
N SER A 131 -8.95 17.64 -6.89
CA SER A 131 -8.90 18.65 -5.85
C SER A 131 -9.53 18.14 -4.56
N TYR A 132 -9.17 18.78 -3.45
CA TYR A 132 -9.78 18.55 -2.15
C TYR A 132 -9.98 19.85 -1.37
N ALA A 133 -10.96 19.85 -0.49
CA ALA A 133 -11.25 20.94 0.43
C ALA A 133 -11.51 20.38 1.83
N VAL A 134 -11.00 21.08 2.86
CA VAL A 134 -11.16 20.69 4.25
C VAL A 134 -12.10 21.67 4.96
N ASP A 135 -13.11 21.14 5.64
CA ASP A 135 -13.99 21.89 6.55
C ASP A 135 -14.08 21.17 7.89
N GLY A 136 -13.39 21.70 8.90
CA GLY A 136 -13.28 21.06 10.22
C GLY A 136 -12.65 19.68 10.16
N GLN A 137 -13.42 18.64 10.49
CA GLN A 137 -13.00 17.23 10.42
C GLN A 137 -13.53 16.50 9.19
N THR A 138 -14.04 17.25 8.21
CA THR A 138 -14.50 16.71 6.94
C THR A 138 -13.57 17.11 5.81
N VAL A 139 -13.40 16.21 4.86
CA VAL A 139 -12.69 16.44 3.61
C VAL A 139 -13.60 16.08 2.44
N GLU A 140 -13.74 17.02 1.53
CA GLU A 140 -14.39 16.85 0.25
C GLU A 140 -13.31 16.62 -0.80
N VAL A 141 -13.37 15.50 -1.53
CA VAL A 141 -12.40 15.10 -2.57
C VAL A 141 -13.14 14.98 -3.89
N THR A 142 -12.65 15.68 -4.90
CA THR A 142 -13.21 15.67 -6.26
C THR A 142 -12.17 15.14 -7.21
N ASP A 143 -12.46 14.02 -7.85
CA ASP A 143 -11.63 13.49 -8.94
C ASP A 143 -11.86 14.33 -10.20
N GLU A 144 -10.80 14.72 -10.90
CA GLU A 144 -10.92 15.55 -12.11
C GLU A 144 -10.37 14.83 -13.36
N GLY A 145 -9.48 13.86 -13.16
CA GLY A 145 -8.92 13.07 -14.25
C GLY A 145 -8.08 11.89 -13.78
N GLY A 146 -7.64 11.07 -14.73
CA GLY A 146 -6.85 9.86 -14.49
C GLY A 146 -7.57 8.58 -14.93
N VAL A 147 -6.80 7.52 -15.14
CA VAL A 147 -7.31 6.24 -15.65
C VAL A 147 -8.26 5.54 -14.68
N LEU A 148 -8.13 5.79 -13.38
CA LEU A 148 -9.00 5.25 -12.34
C LEU A 148 -9.91 6.31 -11.71
N SER A 149 -9.95 7.49 -12.33
CA SER A 149 -10.79 8.60 -11.90
C SER A 149 -12.27 8.25 -12.00
N CYS A 150 -13.02 8.60 -10.97
CA CYS A 150 -14.47 8.50 -10.96
C CYS A 150 -15.13 9.54 -11.90
N ALA A 151 -14.36 10.54 -12.38
CA ALA A 151 -14.82 11.55 -13.33
C ALA A 151 -14.74 11.10 -14.80
N ASN A 152 -14.19 9.92 -15.09
CA ASN A 152 -14.25 9.38 -16.44
C ASN A 152 -15.72 9.35 -16.89
N PRO A 153 -16.02 9.85 -18.10
CA PRO A 153 -17.39 10.05 -18.55
C PRO A 153 -18.15 8.72 -18.49
N GLN A 154 -18.89 8.55 -17.41
CA GLN A 154 -19.92 7.54 -17.33
C GLN A 154 -20.87 7.85 -18.51
N PRO A 155 -21.41 6.84 -19.21
CA PRO A 155 -22.21 7.04 -20.43
C PRO A 155 -23.46 7.94 -20.23
N ASN A 156 -23.77 8.33 -19.00
CA ASN A 156 -24.83 9.23 -18.58
C ASN A 156 -24.40 10.70 -18.37
N GLY A 157 -23.11 11.06 -18.57
CA GLY A 157 -22.64 12.44 -18.50
C GLY A 157 -22.68 13.05 -17.09
N LEU A 158 -22.54 12.22 -16.05
CA LEU A 158 -22.46 12.71 -14.68
C LEU A 158 -21.17 13.52 -14.47
N PRO A 159 -21.25 14.64 -13.70
CA PRO A 159 -20.07 15.44 -13.37
C PRO A 159 -19.06 14.61 -12.56
N ALA A 160 -17.82 15.11 -12.48
CA ALA A 160 -16.79 14.62 -11.58
C ALA A 160 -17.39 14.15 -10.25
N GLU A 161 -17.19 12.88 -9.90
CA GLU A 161 -17.78 12.35 -8.68
C GLU A 161 -17.00 12.91 -7.49
N THR A 162 -17.68 13.72 -6.67
CA THR A 162 -17.16 14.21 -5.40
C THR A 162 -17.50 13.21 -4.29
N GLY A 163 -16.54 12.96 -3.40
CA GLY A 163 -16.71 12.18 -2.17
C GLY A 163 -16.45 13.04 -0.93
N ILE A 164 -17.25 12.86 0.11
CA ILE A 164 -17.13 13.53 1.41
C ILE A 164 -16.79 12.49 2.46
N TYR A 165 -15.73 12.75 3.23
CA TYR A 165 -15.24 11.88 4.29
C TYR A 165 -15.07 12.66 5.58
N THR A 166 -15.24 11.98 6.70
CA THR A 166 -14.64 12.42 7.96
C THR A 166 -13.23 11.86 8.05
N PHE A 167 -12.30 12.63 8.59
CA PHE A 167 -10.92 12.18 8.76
C PHE A 167 -10.42 12.32 10.18
N GLN A 168 -9.49 11.46 10.55
CA GLN A 168 -8.77 11.49 11.82
C GLN A 168 -7.31 11.12 11.57
N ILE A 169 -6.39 11.90 12.13
CA ILE A 169 -4.97 11.57 12.15
C ILE A 169 -4.59 11.18 13.58
N THR A 170 -3.99 10.01 13.77
CA THR A 170 -3.55 9.54 15.10
C THR A 170 -2.28 8.72 14.91
N GLY A 171 -1.19 9.12 15.59
CA GLY A 171 0.13 8.50 15.39
C GLY A 171 0.59 8.56 13.93
N GLY A 172 0.38 9.70 13.25
CA GLY A 172 0.70 9.87 11.83
C GLY A 172 -0.23 9.15 10.84
N ARG A 173 -1.04 8.19 11.29
CA ARG A 173 -1.95 7.42 10.44
C ARG A 173 -3.24 8.19 10.17
N LEU A 174 -3.61 8.30 8.90
CA LEU A 174 -4.84 8.92 8.42
C LEU A 174 -5.95 7.87 8.28
N THR A 175 -7.02 8.01 9.04
CA THR A 175 -8.26 7.23 8.87
C THR A 175 -9.31 8.08 8.22
N LEU A 176 -9.87 7.62 7.09
CA LEU A 176 -11.00 8.25 6.42
C LEU A 176 -12.25 7.38 6.60
N ARG A 177 -13.40 8.02 6.84
CA ARG A 177 -14.70 7.36 6.87
C ARG A 177 -15.65 8.08 5.93
N ALA A 178 -16.19 7.36 4.96
CA ALA A 178 -17.12 7.92 3.99
C ALA A 178 -18.39 8.42 4.69
N VAL A 179 -18.75 9.67 4.39
CA VAL A 179 -20.05 10.27 4.70
C VAL A 179 -20.94 10.12 3.48
N GLU A 180 -20.44 10.50 2.31
CA GLU A 180 -21.13 10.39 1.02
C GLU A 180 -20.08 10.17 -0.07
N ASP A 181 -20.16 9.06 -0.80
CA ASP A 181 -19.29 8.84 -1.96
C ASP A 181 -19.99 7.87 -2.93
N GLY A 182 -20.22 8.33 -4.17
CA GLY A 182 -20.79 7.49 -5.23
C GLY A 182 -19.78 6.53 -5.84
N CYS A 183 -18.48 6.82 -5.68
CA CYS A 183 -17.43 6.06 -6.32
C CYS A 183 -16.96 4.91 -5.45
N ALA A 184 -17.43 3.70 -5.76
CA ALA A 184 -17.14 2.52 -4.95
C ALA A 184 -15.62 2.21 -4.83
N THR A 185 -14.84 2.45 -5.88
CA THR A 185 -13.39 2.22 -5.89
C THR A 185 -12.66 3.21 -4.97
N ARG A 186 -12.97 4.51 -5.06
CA ARG A 186 -12.38 5.55 -4.19
C ARG A 186 -12.80 5.36 -2.73
N ALA A 187 -14.09 5.10 -2.49
CA ALA A 187 -14.59 4.80 -1.15
C ALA A 187 -13.84 3.60 -0.53
N PHE A 188 -13.61 2.53 -1.31
CA PHE A 188 -12.83 1.38 -0.86
C PHE A 188 -11.39 1.78 -0.51
N LEU A 189 -10.68 2.46 -1.39
CA LEU A 189 -9.29 2.87 -1.18
C LEU A 189 -9.11 3.71 0.09
N PHE A 190 -10.05 4.63 0.35
CA PHE A 190 -9.92 5.57 1.47
C PHE A 190 -10.37 4.98 2.81
N THR A 191 -11.39 4.11 2.81
CA THR A 191 -12.09 3.76 4.06
C THR A 191 -11.81 2.37 4.59
N THR A 192 -11.20 1.51 3.78
CA THR A 192 -10.96 0.11 4.16
C THR A 192 -9.88 -0.01 5.24
N ARG A 193 -8.87 0.87 5.24
CA ARG A 193 -7.80 0.88 6.24
C ARG A 193 -7.34 2.28 6.60
N ALA A 194 -6.65 2.39 7.73
CA ALA A 194 -5.87 3.59 8.04
C ALA A 194 -4.65 3.66 7.12
N LEU A 195 -4.44 4.80 6.48
CA LEU A 195 -3.32 5.10 5.61
C LEU A 195 -2.13 5.52 6.48
N ALA A 196 -0.99 4.88 6.31
CA ALA A 196 0.24 5.27 7.00
C ALA A 196 0.89 6.47 6.28
N PRO A 197 1.73 7.29 6.93
CA PRO A 197 2.59 8.23 6.20
C PRO A 197 3.40 7.49 5.13
N PHE A 198 3.45 8.04 3.92
CA PHE A 198 4.31 7.49 2.88
C PHE A 198 5.77 7.84 3.18
N VAL A 199 6.60 6.81 3.21
CA VAL A 199 8.06 6.94 3.30
C VAL A 199 8.61 6.44 1.97
N ALA A 200 9.34 7.28 1.27
CA ALA A 200 10.02 6.84 0.05
C ALA A 200 11.23 5.99 0.42
N CYS A 201 11.50 4.94 -0.37
CA CYS A 201 12.73 4.17 -0.23
C CYS A 201 13.94 5.06 -0.59
N ALA A 202 14.58 5.63 0.42
CA ALA A 202 15.68 6.58 0.28
C ALA A 202 17.04 5.90 0.00
N THR A 203 17.12 4.59 0.16
CA THR A 203 18.36 3.84 -0.02
C THR A 203 18.86 3.91 -1.46
N VAL A 204 20.14 4.21 -1.62
CA VAL A 204 20.83 4.08 -2.91
C VAL A 204 20.98 2.57 -3.19
N PRO A 205 20.51 2.06 -4.36
CA PRO A 205 20.69 0.67 -4.70
C PRO A 205 22.15 0.28 -4.61
N LEU A 206 22.44 -0.77 -3.85
CA LEU A 206 23.76 -1.35 -3.77
C LEU A 206 24.17 -1.84 -5.16
N ALA A 207 25.35 -1.45 -5.62
CA ALA A 207 25.89 -1.96 -6.87
C ALA A 207 26.22 -3.44 -6.70
N LEU A 208 25.27 -4.31 -7.01
CA LEU A 208 25.45 -5.75 -7.15
C LEU A 208 26.28 -5.98 -8.40
N SER A 209 27.59 -5.71 -8.29
CA SER A 209 28.51 -5.71 -9.41
C SER A 209 28.25 -6.93 -10.28
N ALA A 210 27.76 -6.68 -11.50
CA ALA A 210 27.88 -7.67 -12.53
C ALA A 210 29.38 -7.92 -12.62
N GLU A 211 29.80 -9.14 -12.30
CA GLU A 211 31.17 -9.58 -12.51
C GLU A 211 31.60 -8.99 -13.85
N PRO A 212 32.62 -8.10 -13.88
CA PRO A 212 32.91 -7.32 -15.06
C PRO A 212 33.07 -8.34 -16.16
N ALA A 213 32.16 -8.33 -17.14
CA ALA A 213 32.15 -9.33 -18.20
C ALA A 213 33.55 -9.31 -18.78
N VAL A 214 34.37 -10.29 -18.36
CA VAL A 214 35.74 -10.37 -18.80
C VAL A 214 35.56 -10.54 -20.29
N PRO A 215 35.95 -9.56 -21.12
CA PRO A 215 35.77 -9.70 -22.54
C PRO A 215 36.48 -11.01 -22.86
N ASN A 216 35.72 -12.02 -23.29
CA ASN A 216 36.27 -13.26 -23.78
C ASN A 216 37.16 -12.81 -24.93
N ALA A 217 38.45 -12.66 -24.62
CA ALA A 217 39.49 -12.40 -25.58
C ALA A 217 39.62 -13.71 -26.35
N GLU A 218 38.70 -13.89 -27.29
CA GLU A 218 38.81 -14.90 -28.32
C GLU A 218 40.14 -14.67 -29.04
N GLY A 219 40.96 -15.73 -29.04
CA GLY A 219 41.94 -15.94 -30.08
C GLY A 219 43.39 -15.81 -29.62
N GLU A 220 44.00 -16.95 -29.32
CA GLU A 220 45.00 -17.49 -30.25
C GLU A 220 45.23 -19.00 -30.01
N GLY A 221 44.70 -19.81 -30.94
CA GLY A 221 45.37 -21.01 -31.46
C GLY A 221 45.42 -22.29 -30.63
N SER A 222 44.63 -23.29 -31.01
CA SER A 222 45.23 -24.57 -31.41
C SER A 222 44.29 -25.35 -32.33
N ALA A 223 44.66 -25.38 -33.60
CA ALA A 223 44.14 -26.32 -34.58
C ALA A 223 44.71 -27.72 -34.31
N ALA A 224 43.82 -28.70 -34.15
CA ALA A 224 44.00 -30.12 -34.47
C ALA A 224 42.58 -30.73 -34.40
N LEU A 225 41.83 -30.85 -35.50
CA LEU A 225 41.86 -32.03 -36.39
C LEU A 225 42.10 -33.32 -35.62
N ASP A 226 41.02 -34.05 -35.30
CA ASP A 226 40.98 -35.46 -35.66
C ASP A 226 39.54 -35.94 -35.88
N GLU A 227 39.40 -36.71 -36.96
CA GLU A 227 38.21 -37.36 -37.50
C GLU A 227 37.61 -38.37 -36.53
N ILE A 228 36.27 -38.44 -36.45
CA ILE A 228 35.57 -39.74 -36.44
C ILE A 228 34.27 -39.61 -37.25
N GLU A 229 34.26 -40.33 -38.36
CA GLU A 229 33.14 -40.59 -39.27
C GLU A 229 32.10 -41.56 -38.68
N GLU A 230 30.85 -41.39 -39.13
CA GLU A 230 29.94 -42.45 -39.60
C GLU A 230 29.31 -43.45 -38.60
N GLU A 231 27.98 -43.41 -38.43
CA GLU A 231 27.09 -44.36 -39.14
C GLU A 231 25.61 -43.96 -39.11
N VAL A 232 24.96 -44.32 -40.22
CA VAL A 232 23.59 -44.02 -40.66
C VAL A 232 22.66 -45.18 -40.29
N GLY A 233 21.41 -44.90 -39.90
CA GLY A 233 20.38 -45.93 -39.75
C GLY A 233 18.95 -45.38 -39.60
N PRO A 234 17.99 -45.71 -40.50
CA PRO A 234 16.70 -45.00 -40.63
C PRO A 234 15.47 -45.75 -40.10
N GLY A 235 14.38 -45.01 -39.84
CA GLY A 235 13.00 -45.51 -39.71
C GLY A 235 12.05 -44.36 -39.41
N ALA A 236 11.34 -43.77 -40.37
CA ALA A 236 10.13 -44.23 -41.07
C ALA A 236 8.86 -44.28 -40.19
N GLY A 237 7.91 -43.37 -40.46
CA GLY A 237 6.47 -43.71 -40.44
C GLY A 237 5.50 -42.72 -39.74
N GLY A 238 4.57 -42.15 -40.52
CA GLY A 238 3.24 -41.64 -40.10
C GLY A 238 3.18 -40.11 -39.95
N GLU A 239 2.62 -39.28 -40.84
CA GLU A 239 1.39 -39.28 -41.65
C GLU A 239 0.08 -39.16 -40.83
N THR A 240 -0.50 -37.94 -40.86
CA THR A 240 -1.93 -37.51 -40.93
C THR A 240 -2.04 -36.09 -40.32
N ALA A 241 -2.29 -35.01 -41.07
CA ALA A 241 -3.48 -34.57 -41.81
C ALA A 241 -4.63 -34.03 -40.91
N GLN A 242 -4.98 -32.75 -41.13
CA GLN A 242 -6.21 -31.97 -40.84
C GLN A 242 -5.79 -30.56 -40.35
N ASP A 243 -5.77 -29.50 -41.16
CA ASP A 243 -6.80 -28.92 -42.04
C ASP A 243 -8.14 -28.76 -41.33
N GLU A 244 -8.40 -27.58 -40.75
CA GLU A 244 -9.69 -26.87 -40.82
C GLU A 244 -9.45 -25.36 -40.60
N THR A 245 -9.58 -24.59 -41.69
CA THR A 245 -9.79 -23.14 -41.70
C THR A 245 -11.29 -22.89 -41.68
N PRO A 246 -11.86 -22.10 -40.76
CA PRO A 246 -13.20 -21.56 -40.94
C PRO A 246 -13.10 -20.19 -41.61
N ALA A 247 -13.51 -20.17 -42.88
CA ALA A 247 -14.00 -18.96 -43.53
C ALA A 247 -15.40 -18.65 -42.99
N ALA A 248 -15.60 -17.42 -42.54
CA ALA A 248 -16.91 -16.81 -42.39
C ALA A 248 -16.80 -15.35 -42.85
N ASP A 249 -16.99 -15.17 -44.15
CA ASP A 249 -17.64 -13.98 -44.69
C ASP A 249 -19.09 -14.00 -44.22
N GLU A 250 -19.59 -12.90 -43.64
CA GLU A 250 -20.95 -12.42 -43.86
C GLU A 250 -21.07 -10.94 -43.45
N ASP A 251 -21.71 -10.22 -44.35
CA ASP A 251 -21.91 -8.78 -44.45
C ASP A 251 -22.50 -8.10 -43.21
N ASP A 252 -21.97 -6.93 -42.84
CA ASP A 252 -22.78 -5.92 -42.13
C ASP A 252 -22.48 -4.50 -42.65
N ASP A 253 -23.51 -3.98 -43.31
CA ASP A 253 -23.68 -2.64 -43.87
C ASP A 253 -23.81 -1.64 -42.71
N SER A 254 -22.79 -0.80 -42.49
CA SER A 254 -22.88 0.28 -41.49
C SER A 254 -22.47 1.64 -42.06
N PRO A 255 -23.29 2.69 -41.83
CA PRO A 255 -23.24 3.93 -42.59
C PRO A 255 -22.08 4.84 -42.20
N ALA A 256 -21.61 5.60 -43.19
CA ALA A 256 -20.59 6.62 -43.08
C ALA A 256 -20.84 7.60 -41.93
N ALA A 257 -20.02 7.51 -40.88
CA ALA A 257 -19.84 8.57 -39.90
C ALA A 257 -18.88 9.62 -40.45
N SER A 258 -19.32 10.88 -40.39
CA SER A 258 -18.54 12.06 -40.79
C SER A 258 -17.29 12.22 -39.90
N PRO A 259 -16.19 12.82 -40.43
CA PRO A 259 -14.99 13.05 -39.65
C PRO A 259 -15.25 14.10 -38.57
N VAL A 260 -15.22 13.68 -37.30
CA VAL A 260 -15.11 14.59 -36.15
C VAL A 260 -13.64 14.98 -36.03
N ALA A 261 -13.39 16.29 -36.08
CA ALA A 261 -12.07 16.88 -35.92
C ALA A 261 -11.45 16.45 -34.58
N SER A 262 -10.26 15.84 -34.65
CA SER A 262 -9.40 15.66 -33.47
C SER A 262 -9.06 17.03 -32.88
N PRO A 263 -9.30 17.29 -31.58
CA PRO A 263 -8.65 18.40 -30.92
C PRO A 263 -7.16 18.09 -30.87
N ALA A 264 -6.35 19.05 -31.33
CA ALA A 264 -4.90 19.00 -31.24
C ALA A 264 -4.50 18.78 -29.78
N ALA A 265 -3.96 17.60 -29.48
CA ALA A 265 -3.25 17.34 -28.25
C ALA A 265 -2.03 18.28 -28.24
N GLY A 266 -2.09 19.32 -27.41
CA GLY A 266 -0.93 20.11 -27.07
C GLY A 266 0.08 19.20 -26.39
N THR A 267 1.22 18.99 -27.05
CA THR A 267 2.40 18.37 -26.45
C THR A 267 2.74 19.11 -25.16
N PRO A 268 2.68 18.48 -23.98
CA PRO A 268 3.23 19.08 -22.76
C PRO A 268 4.71 19.31 -23.01
N GLY A 269 5.17 20.54 -22.83
CA GLY A 269 6.58 20.87 -22.92
C GLY A 269 7.35 19.99 -21.95
N ALA A 270 8.29 19.22 -22.48
CA ALA A 270 9.32 18.55 -21.71
C ALA A 270 10.14 19.65 -21.02
N GLY A 271 9.73 20.04 -19.81
CA GLY A 271 10.58 20.79 -18.92
C GLY A 271 11.80 19.94 -18.64
N GLU A 272 12.99 20.50 -18.83
CA GLU A 272 14.26 19.93 -18.39
C GLU A 272 14.14 19.53 -16.92
N ALA A 273 13.84 18.25 -16.67
CA ALA A 273 14.04 17.62 -15.39
C ALA A 273 15.55 17.59 -15.17
N GLY A 274 16.06 18.60 -14.47
CA GLY A 274 17.45 18.62 -14.03
C GLY A 274 17.74 17.30 -13.31
N SER A 275 18.79 16.60 -13.74
CA SER A 275 19.34 15.46 -13.01
C SER A 275 19.82 15.94 -11.65
N ALA A 276 18.92 16.01 -10.68
CA ALA A 276 19.29 16.07 -9.29
C ALA A 276 19.95 14.72 -8.99
N THR A 277 21.25 14.75 -8.70
CA THR A 277 21.90 13.63 -8.03
C THR A 277 21.06 13.33 -6.78
N PRO A 278 20.53 12.11 -6.62
CA PRO A 278 19.76 11.77 -5.43
C PRO A 278 20.64 12.08 -4.23
N ALA A 279 20.10 12.87 -3.29
CA ALA A 279 20.77 13.09 -2.02
C ALA A 279 21.10 11.70 -1.43
N PRO A 280 22.30 11.51 -0.84
CA PRO A 280 22.59 10.27 -0.14
C PRO A 280 21.44 10.00 0.82
N ALA A 281 21.01 8.74 0.89
CA ALA A 281 20.00 8.27 1.85
C ALA A 281 20.27 9.01 3.16
N ALA A 282 19.30 9.80 3.62
CA ALA A 282 19.51 10.68 4.76
C ALA A 282 20.10 9.82 5.87
N ALA A 283 21.36 10.09 6.25
CA ALA A 283 21.96 9.42 7.36
C ALA A 283 21.06 9.73 8.55
N ILE A 284 20.36 8.71 9.04
CA ILE A 284 19.56 8.81 10.26
C ILE A 284 20.56 9.27 11.33
N GLY A 285 20.36 10.46 11.87
CA GLY A 285 21.34 11.15 12.69
C GLY A 285 21.68 10.30 13.92
N THR A 286 22.97 10.14 14.22
CA THR A 286 23.43 9.37 15.39
C THR A 286 23.06 10.02 16.72
N ASP A 287 22.59 11.27 16.71
CA ASP A 287 22.10 12.02 17.89
C ASP A 287 20.57 11.96 18.04
N GLU A 288 19.86 11.21 17.20
CA GLU A 288 18.40 11.08 17.27
C GLU A 288 17.96 10.10 18.36
N ASP A 289 16.76 10.34 18.89
CA ASP A 289 16.06 9.42 19.80
C ASP A 289 15.98 8.03 19.16
N PRO A 290 16.52 6.96 19.79
CA PRO A 290 16.55 5.62 19.22
C PRO A 290 15.15 5.13 18.83
N GLU A 291 14.11 5.55 19.55
CA GLU A 291 12.73 5.22 19.18
C GLU A 291 12.33 5.75 17.81
N ALA A 292 12.54 7.05 17.58
CA ALA A 292 12.22 7.68 16.30
C ALA A 292 13.09 7.14 15.17
N ALA A 293 14.38 6.89 15.44
CA ALA A 293 15.32 6.39 14.44
C ALA A 293 15.00 4.94 14.01
N ILE A 294 14.59 4.08 14.94
CA ILE A 294 14.18 2.70 14.63
C ILE A 294 12.82 2.69 13.94
N ASP A 295 11.87 3.56 14.33
CA ASP A 295 10.59 3.70 13.63
C ASP A 295 10.78 4.16 12.17
N ASP A 296 11.71 5.09 11.92
CA ASP A 296 12.08 5.49 10.56
C ASP A 296 12.75 4.33 9.79
N LEU A 297 13.67 3.60 10.41
CA LEU A 297 14.31 2.43 9.79
C LEU A 297 13.30 1.33 9.40
N LEU A 298 12.30 1.04 10.25
CA LEU A 298 11.22 0.09 9.96
C LEU A 298 10.33 0.58 8.80
N SER A 299 10.09 1.89 8.76
CA SER A 299 9.34 2.53 7.67
C SER A 299 10.12 2.47 6.35
N GLN A 300 11.43 2.74 6.38
CA GLN A 300 12.32 2.59 5.23
C GLN A 300 12.40 1.13 4.76
N LEU A 301 12.44 0.16 5.69
CA LEU A 301 12.43 -1.27 5.36
C LEU A 301 11.17 -1.63 4.58
N THR A 302 10.00 -1.22 5.09
CA THR A 302 8.71 -1.42 4.42
C THR A 302 8.69 -0.78 3.03
N ALA A 303 9.14 0.47 2.93
CA ALA A 303 9.17 1.21 1.66
C ALA A 303 10.11 0.56 0.63
N CYS A 304 11.30 0.14 1.06
CA CYS A 304 12.27 -0.50 0.18
C CYS A 304 11.87 -1.91 -0.21
N TRP A 305 11.21 -2.66 0.67
CA TRP A 305 10.61 -3.94 0.33
C TRP A 305 9.58 -3.82 -0.80
N ALA A 306 8.67 -2.84 -0.70
CA ALA A 306 7.64 -2.59 -1.70
C ALA A 306 8.20 -2.25 -3.10
N THR A 307 9.47 -1.86 -3.22
CA THR A 307 10.10 -1.63 -4.53
C THR A 307 10.36 -2.90 -5.33
N GLY A 308 10.40 -4.07 -4.67
CA GLY A 308 10.80 -5.32 -5.31
C GLY A 308 12.25 -5.33 -5.81
N ASP A 309 13.09 -4.40 -5.32
CA ASP A 309 14.50 -4.29 -5.67
C ASP A 309 15.38 -4.62 -4.44
N PRO A 310 15.95 -5.84 -4.37
CA PRO A 310 16.82 -6.24 -3.27
C PRO A 310 18.06 -5.35 -3.11
N ALA A 311 18.53 -4.68 -4.16
CA ALA A 311 19.67 -3.78 -4.03
C ALA A 311 19.36 -2.59 -3.11
N ARG A 312 18.08 -2.25 -2.94
CA ARG A 312 17.63 -1.17 -2.06
C ARG A 312 17.49 -1.58 -0.60
N ILE A 313 17.15 -2.83 -0.32
CA ILE A 313 16.98 -3.28 1.07
C ILE A 313 18.31 -3.63 1.74
N LEU A 314 19.26 -4.19 0.99
CA LEU A 314 20.53 -4.67 1.55
C LEU A 314 21.31 -3.59 2.33
N PRO A 315 21.35 -2.31 1.93
CA PRO A 315 21.96 -1.24 2.73
C PRO A 315 21.36 -1.02 4.13
N LEU A 316 20.13 -1.48 4.38
CA LEU A 316 19.48 -1.39 5.71
C LEU A 316 19.96 -2.49 6.67
N PHE A 317 20.59 -3.54 6.14
CA PHE A 317 21.11 -4.64 6.94
C PHE A 317 22.47 -4.31 7.53
N SER A 318 22.72 -4.79 8.74
CA SER A 318 24.01 -4.66 9.39
C SER A 318 25.07 -5.46 8.62
N PRO A 319 26.36 -5.05 8.69
CA PRO A 319 27.45 -5.84 8.11
C PRO A 319 27.49 -7.29 8.62
N GLN A 320 27.14 -7.52 9.89
CA GLN A 320 27.05 -8.83 10.51
C GLN A 320 25.99 -9.71 9.83
N LEU A 321 24.78 -9.16 9.64
CA LEU A 321 23.70 -9.86 8.96
C LEU A 321 24.05 -10.16 7.49
N LEU A 322 24.71 -9.22 6.79
CA LEU A 322 25.17 -9.46 5.42
C LEU A 322 26.24 -10.56 5.34
N ASP A 323 27.16 -10.63 6.31
CA ASP A 323 28.14 -11.73 6.40
C ASP A 323 27.45 -13.08 6.66
N GLU A 324 26.44 -13.11 7.54
CA GLU A 324 25.64 -14.31 7.81
C GLU A 324 24.87 -14.78 6.57
N LEU A 325 24.17 -13.87 5.88
CA LEU A 325 23.40 -14.18 4.67
C LEU A 325 24.29 -14.68 3.53
N THR A 326 25.52 -14.18 3.44
CA THR A 326 26.52 -14.66 2.48
C THR A 326 27.26 -15.92 2.96
N GLY A 327 26.92 -16.44 4.14
CA GLY A 327 27.58 -17.59 4.76
C GLY A 327 29.09 -17.39 4.89
N GLY A 328 29.52 -16.21 5.35
CA GLY A 328 30.92 -15.82 5.44
C GLY A 328 31.60 -15.67 4.07
N GLY A 329 30.86 -15.22 3.06
CA GLY A 329 31.32 -15.08 1.67
C GLY A 329 31.30 -16.36 0.83
N SER A 330 30.66 -17.43 1.31
CA SER A 330 30.45 -18.66 0.51
C SER A 330 29.39 -18.49 -0.58
N VAL A 331 28.47 -17.55 -0.39
CA VAL A 331 27.43 -17.13 -1.33
C VAL A 331 27.68 -15.67 -1.68
N SER A 332 27.56 -15.33 -2.96
CA SER A 332 27.71 -13.95 -3.39
C SER A 332 26.52 -13.10 -2.94
N LEU A 333 26.74 -11.80 -2.73
CA LEU A 333 25.64 -10.88 -2.40
C LEU A 333 24.59 -10.80 -3.52
N ARG A 334 24.98 -11.11 -4.76
CA ARG A 334 24.06 -11.23 -5.89
C ARG A 334 23.11 -12.42 -5.71
N GLU A 335 23.62 -13.57 -5.30
CA GLU A 335 22.78 -14.75 -5.02
C GLU A 335 21.84 -14.50 -3.83
N VAL A 336 22.28 -13.76 -2.80
CA VAL A 336 21.40 -13.30 -1.71
C VAL A 336 20.30 -12.39 -2.27
N ALA A 337 20.65 -11.43 -3.13
CA ALA A 337 19.68 -10.56 -3.78
C ALA A 337 18.67 -11.35 -4.63
N ASP A 338 19.12 -12.33 -5.41
CA ASP A 338 18.23 -13.17 -6.22
C ASP A 338 17.25 -13.99 -5.35
N GLN A 339 17.67 -14.42 -4.15
CA GLN A 339 16.79 -15.07 -3.18
C GLN A 339 15.77 -14.09 -2.58
N LEU A 340 16.22 -12.88 -2.21
CA LEU A 340 15.34 -11.82 -1.72
C LEU A 340 14.30 -11.43 -2.76
N LEU A 341 14.67 -11.37 -4.04
CA LEU A 341 13.74 -11.05 -5.13
C LEU A 341 12.57 -12.03 -5.19
N ALA A 342 12.82 -13.32 -4.96
CA ALA A 342 11.78 -14.34 -4.99
C ALA A 342 10.73 -14.13 -3.88
N ILE A 343 11.18 -13.72 -2.68
CA ILE A 343 10.30 -13.52 -1.52
C ILE A 343 9.67 -12.12 -1.46
N GLN A 344 10.27 -11.11 -2.12
CA GLN A 344 9.71 -9.76 -2.24
C GLN A 344 8.42 -9.67 -3.08
N THR A 345 7.98 -10.79 -3.66
CA THR A 345 6.66 -10.89 -4.30
C THR A 345 5.50 -10.80 -3.30
N VAL A 346 5.77 -10.99 -2.01
CA VAL A 346 4.77 -10.91 -0.94
C VAL A 346 4.85 -9.53 -0.27
N PRO A 347 3.74 -8.78 -0.15
CA PRO A 347 3.74 -7.50 0.55
C PRO A 347 3.95 -7.74 2.04
N ILE A 348 4.99 -7.11 2.59
CA ILE A 348 5.32 -7.16 4.02
C ILE A 348 5.43 -5.74 4.56
N THR A 349 4.85 -5.50 5.73
CA THR A 349 5.04 -4.25 6.48
C THR A 349 5.60 -4.55 7.86
N TRP A 350 6.52 -3.70 8.33
CA TRP A 350 7.10 -3.75 9.66
C TRP A 350 6.68 -2.53 10.45
N GLU A 351 6.09 -2.74 11.63
CA GLU A 351 5.64 -1.67 12.52
C GLU A 351 6.05 -2.01 13.95
N ARG A 352 6.65 -1.06 14.67
CA ARG A 352 6.97 -1.25 16.09
C ARG A 352 5.68 -1.44 16.90
N ALA A 353 5.63 -2.50 17.69
CA ALA A 353 4.47 -2.90 18.50
C ALA A 353 4.73 -2.80 20.00
N GLY A 354 5.96 -2.47 20.42
CA GLY A 354 6.35 -2.34 21.82
C GLY A 354 7.38 -1.24 22.05
N ASP A 355 7.78 -1.10 23.30
CA ASP A 355 8.88 -0.21 23.69
C ASP A 355 10.22 -0.75 23.15
N ILE A 356 11.19 0.14 23.00
CA ILE A 356 12.55 -0.23 22.60
C ILE A 356 13.37 -0.49 23.86
N GLU A 357 14.03 -1.65 23.91
CA GLU A 357 14.94 -2.02 24.98
C GLU A 357 16.39 -1.90 24.48
N LEU A 358 17.16 -0.97 25.06
CA LEU A 358 18.60 -0.88 24.80
C LEU A 358 19.32 -2.00 25.56
N THR A 359 20.03 -2.85 24.83
CA THR A 359 20.56 -4.11 25.38
C THR A 359 21.99 -3.99 25.91
N ASN A 360 22.70 -2.92 25.56
CA ASN A 360 24.07 -2.67 26.00
C ASN A 360 24.25 -1.31 26.69
N ASP A 361 25.31 -1.21 27.50
CA ASP A 361 25.64 0.02 28.25
C ASP A 361 26.08 1.19 27.34
N GLU A 362 26.41 0.91 26.07
CA GLU A 362 26.86 1.89 25.08
C GLU A 362 25.72 2.44 24.22
N GLU A 363 24.47 2.00 24.46
CA GLU A 363 23.26 2.39 23.73
C GLU A 363 23.37 2.18 22.21
N SER A 364 24.22 1.23 21.80
CA SER A 364 24.50 0.91 20.39
C SER A 364 23.82 -0.36 19.91
N GLU A 365 23.12 -1.08 20.80
CA GLU A 365 22.30 -2.24 20.48
C GLU A 365 20.91 -2.05 21.08
N ALA A 366 19.89 -2.43 20.31
CA ALA A 366 18.50 -2.30 20.72
C ALA A 366 17.68 -3.52 20.27
N GLU A 367 16.65 -3.84 21.04
CA GLU A 367 15.63 -4.82 20.71
C GLU A 367 14.26 -4.15 20.71
N ALA A 368 13.39 -4.54 19.78
CA ALA A 368 11.99 -4.11 19.80
C ALA A 368 11.07 -5.23 19.33
N ILE A 369 9.86 -5.27 19.90
CA ILE A 369 8.78 -6.10 19.36
C ILE A 369 8.23 -5.40 18.13
N VAL A 370 8.27 -6.08 16.99
CA VAL A 370 7.80 -5.59 15.69
C VAL A 370 6.64 -6.46 15.23
N ALA A 371 5.54 -5.82 14.85
CA ALA A 371 4.45 -6.45 14.13
C ALA A 371 4.85 -6.60 12.66
N LEU A 372 4.94 -7.84 12.19
CA LEU A 372 5.12 -8.18 10.78
C LEU A 372 3.73 -8.50 10.22
N ARG A 373 3.33 -7.77 9.19
CA ARG A 373 2.09 -8.08 8.47
C ARG A 373 2.40 -8.61 7.08
N ILE A 374 1.85 -9.78 6.78
CA ILE A 374 1.99 -10.48 5.51
C ILE A 374 0.58 -10.70 4.97
N GLY A 375 0.16 -9.87 4.03
CA GLY A 375 -1.25 -9.79 3.62
C GLY A 375 -2.16 -9.47 4.82
N ALA A 376 -3.08 -10.39 5.16
CA ALA A 376 -4.01 -10.24 6.28
C ALA A 376 -3.49 -10.86 7.60
N GLU A 377 -2.37 -11.58 7.56
CA GLU A 377 -1.78 -12.20 8.74
C GLU A 377 -0.87 -11.20 9.46
N GLU A 378 -0.94 -11.19 10.79
CA GLU A 378 -0.10 -10.36 11.66
C GLU A 378 0.62 -11.27 12.66
N THR A 379 1.95 -11.20 12.67
CA THR A 379 2.81 -11.87 13.65
C THR A 379 3.63 -10.83 14.42
N PHE A 380 4.11 -11.20 15.60
CA PHE A 380 4.92 -10.33 16.45
C PHE A 380 6.26 -11.01 16.68
N GLU A 381 7.33 -10.32 16.31
CA GLU A 381 8.68 -10.84 16.37
C GLU A 381 9.58 -9.84 17.12
N THR A 382 10.57 -10.36 17.85
CA THR A 382 11.62 -9.51 18.42
C THR A 382 12.69 -9.32 17.34
N LEU A 383 12.94 -8.06 16.96
CA LEU A 383 14.02 -7.72 16.05
C LEU A 383 15.14 -7.02 16.81
N GLU A 384 16.37 -7.35 16.44
CA GLU A 384 17.59 -6.73 16.95
C GLU A 384 18.11 -5.66 15.97
N PHE A 385 18.59 -4.56 16.54
CA PHE A 385 19.13 -3.42 15.83
C PHE A 385 20.50 -3.05 16.39
N VAL A 386 21.39 -2.58 15.52
CA VAL A 386 22.70 -2.07 15.90
C VAL A 386 22.93 -0.68 15.33
N LEU A 387 23.45 0.23 16.14
CA LEU A 387 23.87 1.55 15.74
C LEU A 387 25.26 1.46 15.09
N THR A 388 25.34 1.89 13.83
CA THR A 388 26.59 2.02 13.07
C THR A 388 26.94 3.50 12.87
N ASP A 389 28.12 3.79 12.33
CA ASP A 389 28.54 5.16 12.00
C ASP A 389 27.53 5.88 11.07
N ASP A 390 26.75 5.12 10.29
CA ASP A 390 25.77 5.61 9.33
C ASP A 390 24.31 5.43 9.82
N GLY A 391 24.11 5.21 11.12
CA GLY A 391 22.79 5.05 11.78
C GLY A 391 22.43 3.60 12.12
N TRP A 392 21.18 3.40 12.59
CA TRP A 392 20.66 2.09 12.99
C TRP A 392 20.51 1.12 11.79
N ARG A 393 20.76 -0.16 12.03
CA ARG A 393 20.70 -1.25 11.04
C ARG A 393 20.08 -2.52 11.63
N PHE A 394 19.49 -3.36 10.79
CA PHE A 394 18.93 -4.66 11.20
C PHE A 394 20.03 -5.70 11.44
N VAL A 395 19.96 -6.41 12.56
CA VAL A 395 20.85 -7.54 12.87
C VAL A 395 20.18 -8.88 12.58
N THR A 396 18.86 -8.95 12.74
CA THR A 396 18.08 -10.16 12.45
C THR A 396 17.30 -10.00 11.15
N PHE A 397 17.36 -11.02 10.27
CA PHE A 397 16.43 -11.14 9.14
C PHE A 397 15.52 -12.35 9.33
N LEU A 398 14.21 -12.10 9.38
CA LEU A 398 13.22 -13.16 9.39
C LEU A 398 12.72 -13.36 7.96
N ALA A 399 13.18 -14.41 7.32
CA ALA A 399 12.56 -14.86 6.09
C ALA A 399 11.16 -15.43 6.42
N PRO A 400 10.10 -15.02 5.71
CA PRO A 400 8.82 -15.72 5.81
C PRO A 400 9.05 -17.20 5.45
N ALA A 401 8.57 -18.10 6.32
CA ALA A 401 8.82 -19.54 6.25
C ALA A 401 8.09 -20.25 5.11
#